data_AF-A0A960PLU9-F1
#
_entry.id   AF-A0A960PLU9-F1
#
_cell.length_a   1.000
_cell.length_b   1.000
_cell.length_c   1.000
_cell.angle_alpha   90.00
_cell.angle_beta   90.00
_cell.angle_gamma   90.00
#
_symmetry.space_group_name_H-M   'P 1'
#
loop_
_entity.id
_entity.type
_entity.pdbx_description
1 polymer ?
#
loop_
_entity_poly.entity_id
_entity_poly.type
_entity_poly.pdbx_seq_one_letter_code
_entity_poly.pdbx_strand_id
1 'polypeptide(L)'
;MRKNFRAAIAVVLLAPVLALTVLAPPPAGAVAAPKGARVFVLGDSITIEARGSGLANFWLNRYRVDWSGVRFMGVPCAGLKEAAKLTYVPDVVVINYSGNSTMIGEPCTNAERGSALVAKYDEDIQKLINLFNNGRTRVVIMGAPARATSNTDSELIFNAGRTLAAENGVGFFDGGRFISPNRQPTRAQPCLALIEAGSACGTAGKGKNLVREPSLNHLCPTGGTITGECKVYSSGSVRLALNMVDAIAASKVVNPPTPTLADPNFAPFKTADSYTAQMWIDFLRRSPSTADMNRWRSRYNEGMPKAALADALVKSQEFDARSGNLIRLYVAFYSRIPTHKEWSYWMAALHNGSKTIGAIGNHIANSAPFKSMADDAFVTMAYQNVFKRAPDSGGRIYWVNRLRSGTSRGAVMASFFTNSGYVSAMSRSVFIVGLYEVLLGHGVDGPTHSSLLSSGKSGLQMVTELYETAEFRDRF
;
A
#
# COMPACT_ATOMS: atom_id res chain seq x y z
N MET A 1 -69.77 15.71 29.23
CA MET A 1 -69.06 14.44 28.93
C MET A 1 -68.05 14.68 27.81
N ARG A 2 -66.89 15.32 28.11
CA ARG A 2 -65.54 14.73 28.02
C ARG A 2 -65.41 13.51 27.09
N LYS A 3 -64.63 13.65 26.01
CA LYS A 3 -63.35 12.94 25.85
C LYS A 3 -62.46 13.64 24.82
N ASN A 4 -61.34 14.12 25.33
CA ASN A 4 -60.23 14.75 24.64
C ASN A 4 -59.42 13.71 23.87
N PHE A 5 -59.05 13.99 22.62
CA PHE A 5 -57.88 13.39 21.98
C PHE A 5 -56.94 14.53 21.59
N ARG A 6 -55.95 14.80 22.46
CA ARG A 6 -54.79 15.64 22.16
C ARG A 6 -53.76 14.73 21.47
N ALA A 7 -53.53 14.93 20.18
CA ALA A 7 -52.36 14.41 19.51
C ALA A 7 -51.15 15.27 19.91
N ALA A 8 -50.27 14.74 20.75
CA ALA A 8 -49.00 15.36 21.08
C ALA A 8 -48.05 15.17 19.88
N ILE A 9 -47.81 16.24 19.12
CA ILE A 9 -46.70 16.30 18.17
C ILE A 9 -45.44 16.54 19.01
N ALA A 10 -44.69 15.48 19.26
CA ALA A 10 -43.34 15.58 19.79
C ALA A 10 -42.43 16.13 18.69
N VAL A 11 -42.16 17.44 18.72
CA VAL A 11 -41.08 18.04 17.94
C VAL A 11 -39.77 17.55 18.57
N VAL A 12 -39.20 16.49 17.98
CA VAL A 12 -37.82 16.08 18.27
C VAL A 12 -36.91 17.16 17.68
N LEU A 13 -36.55 18.14 18.52
CA LEU A 13 -35.43 19.04 18.26
C LEU A 13 -34.15 18.18 18.23
N LEU A 14 -33.78 17.72 17.03
CA LEU A 14 -32.45 17.24 16.72
C LEU A 14 -31.49 18.43 16.84
N ALA A 15 -31.01 18.69 18.06
CA ALA A 15 -29.82 19.50 18.26
C ALA A 15 -28.67 18.82 17.52
N PRO A 16 -27.95 19.50 16.60
CA PRO A 16 -26.79 18.92 15.97
C PRO A 16 -25.74 18.75 17.07
N VAL A 17 -25.47 17.49 17.43
CA VAL A 17 -24.28 17.16 18.23
C VAL A 17 -23.08 17.56 17.39
N LEU A 18 -22.53 18.74 17.68
CA LEU A 18 -21.22 19.15 17.23
C LEU A 18 -20.24 18.10 17.78
N ALA A 19 -19.86 17.14 16.96
CA ALA A 19 -18.76 16.26 17.26
C ALA A 19 -17.49 17.13 17.25
N LEU A 20 -17.16 17.72 18.41
CA LEU A 20 -15.79 18.15 18.68
C LEU A 20 -14.93 16.89 18.60
N THR A 21 -14.26 16.70 17.47
CA THR A 21 -13.11 15.81 17.41
C THR A 21 -12.03 16.44 18.27
N VAL A 22 -12.03 16.07 19.56
CA VAL A 22 -10.91 16.28 20.46
C VAL A 22 -9.70 15.63 19.78
N LEU A 23 -8.67 16.44 19.53
CA LEU A 23 -7.35 15.95 19.13
C LEU A 23 -6.99 14.82 20.09
N ALA A 24 -6.94 13.58 19.60
CA ALA A 24 -6.50 12.46 20.41
C ALA A 24 -5.13 12.86 21.02
N PRO A 25 -4.98 12.77 22.36
CA PRO A 25 -3.75 13.15 23.01
C PRO A 25 -2.58 12.36 22.40
N PRO A 26 -1.36 12.93 22.40
CA PRO A 26 -0.19 12.21 21.93
C PRO A 26 -0.10 10.86 22.63
N PRO A 27 0.40 9.80 21.95
CA PRO A 27 0.51 8.48 22.55
C PRO A 27 1.24 8.58 23.90
N ALA A 28 0.63 7.98 24.93
CA ALA A 28 1.12 8.02 26.30
C ALA A 28 2.57 7.51 26.36
N GLY A 29 3.48 8.32 26.93
CA GLY A 29 4.90 7.98 27.13
C GLY A 29 5.92 8.74 26.29
N ALA A 30 5.51 9.57 25.33
CA ALA A 30 6.44 10.41 24.57
C ALA A 30 6.78 11.71 25.32
N VAL A 31 7.96 11.78 25.94
CA VAL A 31 8.49 13.05 26.47
C VAL A 31 8.84 13.94 25.28
N ALA A 32 8.13 15.06 25.10
CA ALA A 32 8.38 15.98 24.00
C ALA A 32 9.83 16.51 24.01
N ALA A 33 10.42 16.71 22.83
CA ALA A 33 11.75 17.29 22.73
C ALA A 33 11.81 18.67 23.42
N PRO A 34 12.90 18.99 24.15
CA PRO A 34 13.05 20.27 24.83
C PRO A 34 12.89 21.46 23.88
N LYS A 35 12.40 22.59 24.40
CA LYS A 35 12.42 23.86 23.66
C LYS A 35 13.88 24.20 23.31
N GLY A 36 14.11 24.60 22.06
CA GLY A 36 15.43 24.93 21.53
C GLY A 36 16.23 23.76 20.97
N ALA A 37 15.70 22.52 21.05
CA ALA A 37 16.33 21.34 20.46
C ALA A 37 16.68 21.57 18.97
N ARG A 38 17.87 21.12 18.57
CA ARG A 38 18.33 21.12 17.18
C ARG A 38 17.74 19.93 16.45
N VAL A 39 16.89 20.20 15.48
CA VAL A 39 16.16 19.19 14.71
C VAL A 39 16.73 19.15 13.31
N PHE A 40 17.35 18.04 12.93
CA PHE A 40 17.79 17.81 11.56
C PHE A 40 16.70 17.08 10.77
N VAL A 41 16.29 17.63 9.63
CA VAL A 41 15.22 17.08 8.81
C VAL A 41 15.78 16.53 7.51
N LEU A 42 15.51 15.25 7.28
CA LEU A 42 15.76 14.52 6.05
C LEU A 42 14.43 14.30 5.34
N GLY A 43 14.37 14.59 4.05
CA GLY A 43 13.15 14.37 3.30
C GLY A 43 13.18 14.83 1.87
N ASP A 44 12.03 14.68 1.22
CA ASP A 44 11.90 14.88 -0.22
C ASP A 44 10.92 16.01 -0.60
N SER A 45 10.32 15.92 -1.80
CA SER A 45 9.41 16.92 -2.34
C SER A 45 8.24 17.27 -1.41
N ILE A 46 7.64 16.31 -0.69
CA ILE A 46 6.53 16.64 0.22
C ILE A 46 7.02 17.39 1.47
N THR A 47 8.26 17.13 1.89
CA THR A 47 8.91 17.84 2.99
C THR A 47 9.26 19.27 2.57
N ILE A 48 9.67 19.49 1.32
CA ILE A 48 9.84 20.84 0.75
C ILE A 48 8.51 21.59 0.75
N GLU A 49 7.42 20.96 0.34
CA GLU A 49 6.10 21.58 0.36
C GLU A 49 5.67 21.98 1.77
N ALA A 50 5.95 21.15 2.78
CA ALA A 50 5.74 21.47 4.19
C ALA A 50 6.59 22.66 4.65
N ARG A 51 7.87 22.71 4.25
CA ARG A 51 8.79 23.82 4.57
C ARG A 51 8.28 25.14 3.99
N GLY A 52 7.77 25.10 2.75
CA GLY A 52 7.38 26.22 1.92
C GLY A 52 6.16 27.02 2.37
N SER A 53 4.93 26.56 2.07
CA SER A 53 3.67 27.32 2.26
C SER A 53 3.22 27.50 3.70
N GLY A 54 4.17 27.72 4.59
CA GLY A 54 4.05 29.00 5.27
C GLY A 54 3.49 28.92 6.66
N LEU A 55 3.68 27.82 7.37
CA LEU A 55 3.71 27.86 8.83
C LEU A 55 4.70 26.85 9.45
N ALA A 56 5.48 26.06 8.69
CA ALA A 56 6.46 25.16 9.32
C ALA A 56 7.42 25.91 10.25
N ASN A 57 7.97 27.04 9.80
CA ASN A 57 8.78 27.91 10.66
C ASN A 57 8.01 28.47 11.86
N PHE A 58 6.69 28.69 11.74
CA PHE A 58 5.84 29.14 12.84
C PHE A 58 5.59 28.01 13.85
N TRP A 59 5.14 26.84 13.40
CA TRP A 59 4.82 25.68 14.24
C TRP A 59 6.06 25.03 14.86
N LEU A 60 7.19 25.09 14.16
CA LEU A 60 8.47 24.57 14.60
C LEU A 60 9.35 25.67 15.23
N ASN A 61 8.84 26.89 15.45
CA ASN A 61 9.63 28.01 15.99
C ASN A 61 10.26 27.73 17.36
N ARG A 62 9.74 26.75 18.09
CA ARG A 62 10.27 26.28 19.37
C ARG A 62 11.53 25.41 19.22
N TYR A 63 11.91 25.06 17.99
CA TYR A 63 13.07 24.22 17.66
C TYR A 63 14.05 24.98 16.76
N ARG A 64 15.31 24.55 16.76
CA ARG A 64 16.32 25.00 15.79
C ARG A 64 16.34 23.99 14.64
N VAL A 65 15.50 24.20 13.64
CA VAL A 65 15.33 23.25 12.54
C VAL A 65 16.38 23.47 11.45
N ASP A 66 17.15 22.42 11.16
CA ASP A 66 18.05 22.36 10.01
C ASP A 66 17.39 21.56 8.87
N TRP A 67 17.15 22.26 7.76
CA TRP A 67 16.52 21.72 6.55
C TRP A 67 17.55 21.31 5.49
N SER A 68 18.86 21.34 5.80
CA SER A 68 19.93 21.05 4.86
C SER A 68 19.89 19.62 4.30
N GLY A 69 19.20 18.69 4.98
CA GLY A 69 18.95 17.31 4.53
C GLY A 69 17.74 17.13 3.59
N VAL A 70 17.01 18.19 3.26
CA VAL A 70 15.81 18.11 2.41
C VAL A 70 16.13 18.43 0.95
N ARG A 71 15.69 17.58 0.01
CA ARG A 71 15.98 17.71 -1.43
C ARG A 71 14.76 17.42 -2.30
N PHE A 72 14.62 18.13 -3.42
CA PHE A 72 13.55 17.84 -4.38
C PHE A 72 13.86 16.49 -5.06
N MET A 73 12.86 15.61 -5.15
CA MET A 73 13.04 14.21 -5.54
C MET A 73 14.05 13.44 -4.67
N GLY A 74 14.27 13.89 -3.43
CA GLY A 74 15.22 13.28 -2.50
C GLY A 74 14.96 11.79 -2.26
N VAL A 75 16.05 11.05 -2.09
CA VAL A 75 16.07 9.63 -1.70
C VAL A 75 16.97 9.46 -0.46
N PRO A 76 16.80 8.40 0.35
CA PRO A 76 17.58 8.20 1.58
C PRO A 76 19.09 8.22 1.39
N CYS A 77 19.62 7.68 0.29
CA CYS A 77 21.06 7.71 0.00
C CYS A 77 21.62 9.14 -0.12
N ALA A 78 20.83 10.07 -0.66
CA ALA A 78 21.19 11.49 -0.76
C ALA A 78 21.22 12.09 0.65
N GLY A 79 20.23 11.69 1.46
CA GLY A 79 20.17 12.00 2.88
C GLY A 79 21.42 11.58 3.64
N LEU A 80 21.98 10.39 3.36
CA LEU A 80 23.24 9.94 3.97
C LEU A 80 24.40 10.90 3.68
N LYS A 81 24.50 11.38 2.44
CA LYS A 81 25.54 12.36 2.06
C LYS A 81 25.34 13.70 2.77
N GLU A 82 24.11 14.16 2.93
CA GLU A 82 23.83 15.40 3.65
C GLU A 82 24.08 15.26 5.15
N ALA A 83 23.66 14.14 5.74
CA ALA A 83 23.92 13.83 7.15
C ALA A 83 25.42 13.78 7.46
N ALA A 84 26.24 13.25 6.55
CA ALA A 84 27.69 13.20 6.70
C ALA A 84 28.38 14.58 6.70
N LYS A 85 27.72 15.64 6.21
CA LYS A 85 28.25 17.02 6.21
C LYS A 85 27.99 17.76 7.53
N LEU A 86 27.19 17.19 8.43
CA LEU A 86 26.86 17.86 9.69
C LEU A 86 28.11 18.04 10.54
N THR A 87 28.34 19.29 10.97
CA THR A 87 29.43 19.65 11.89
C THR A 87 28.99 19.63 13.36
N TYR A 88 27.77 19.15 13.61
CA TYR A 88 27.17 19.08 14.93
C TYR A 88 26.31 17.82 15.09
N VAL A 89 26.04 17.44 16.35
CA VAL A 89 25.14 16.34 16.66
C VAL A 89 23.72 16.87 16.93
N PRO A 90 22.72 16.49 16.13
CA PRO A 90 21.33 16.92 16.34
C PRO A 90 20.74 16.28 17.60
N ASP A 91 19.80 16.98 18.23
CA ASP A 91 19.02 16.45 19.35
C ASP A 91 17.91 15.52 18.83
N VAL A 92 17.32 15.88 17.69
CA VAL A 92 16.30 15.08 17.01
C VAL A 92 16.61 14.98 15.51
N VAL A 93 16.40 13.81 14.92
CA VAL A 93 16.42 13.57 13.48
C VAL A 93 15.05 13.12 13.02
N VAL A 94 14.50 13.83 12.03
CA VAL A 94 13.23 13.48 11.38
C VAL A 94 13.53 12.94 9.99
N ILE A 95 13.11 11.71 9.70
CA ILE A 95 13.26 11.05 8.39
C ILE A 95 11.88 10.99 7.73
N ASN A 96 11.66 11.79 6.68
CA ASN A 96 10.36 11.91 6.00
C ASN A 96 10.52 11.79 4.48
N TYR A 97 10.55 10.56 3.97
CA TYR A 97 10.58 10.28 2.53
C TYR A 97 9.26 9.68 2.05
N SER A 98 8.86 10.03 0.83
CA SER A 98 7.58 9.65 0.22
C SER A 98 7.67 8.60 -0.87
N GLY A 99 8.88 8.16 -1.21
CA GLY A 99 9.14 7.02 -2.09
C GLY A 99 9.50 7.38 -3.53
N ASN A 100 10.50 8.24 -3.71
CA ASN A 100 11.05 8.49 -5.04
C ASN A 100 11.95 7.32 -5.46
N SER A 101 11.77 6.84 -6.69
CA SER A 101 12.61 5.77 -7.27
C SER A 101 13.92 6.30 -7.84
N THR A 102 14.05 7.60 -8.05
CA THR A 102 15.26 8.22 -8.61
C THR A 102 15.35 9.67 -8.16
N MET A 103 16.57 10.16 -8.04
CA MET A 103 16.91 11.56 -7.90
C MET A 103 17.82 11.98 -9.06
N ILE A 104 17.57 13.15 -9.65
CA ILE A 104 18.42 13.66 -10.74
C ILE A 104 19.83 13.88 -10.21
N GLY A 105 20.82 13.26 -10.85
CA GLY A 105 22.24 13.33 -10.44
C GLY A 105 22.63 12.37 -9.33
N GLU A 106 21.70 11.58 -8.78
CA GLU A 106 21.96 10.62 -7.69
C GLU A 106 21.21 9.29 -7.91
N PRO A 107 21.68 8.44 -8.84
CA PRO A 107 20.97 7.22 -9.25
C PRO A 107 21.19 6.03 -8.31
N CYS A 108 21.38 6.25 -7.00
CA CYS A 108 21.73 5.20 -6.03
C CYS A 108 20.62 4.14 -5.82
N THR A 109 19.39 4.47 -6.19
CA THR A 109 18.23 3.58 -6.17
C THR A 109 18.02 2.86 -7.51
N ASN A 110 18.87 3.10 -8.51
CA ASN A 110 18.82 2.51 -9.85
C ASN A 110 17.46 2.60 -10.58
N ALA A 111 16.61 3.57 -10.22
CA ALA A 111 15.23 3.67 -10.71
C ALA A 111 14.35 2.44 -10.39
N GLU A 112 14.73 1.64 -9.38
CA GLU A 112 13.98 0.48 -8.92
C GLU A 112 12.58 0.86 -8.40
N ARG A 113 11.67 -0.11 -8.40
CA ARG A 113 10.25 0.02 -8.01
C ARG A 113 9.83 -1.17 -7.16
N GLY A 114 8.70 -1.06 -6.45
CA GLY A 114 8.16 -2.19 -5.68
C GLY A 114 9.11 -2.66 -4.58
N SER A 115 9.28 -3.98 -4.45
CA SER A 115 10.10 -4.59 -3.40
C SER A 115 11.60 -4.22 -3.48
N ALA A 116 12.15 -4.08 -4.69
CA ALA A 116 13.55 -3.69 -4.87
C ALA A 116 13.80 -2.27 -4.32
N LEU A 117 12.90 -1.34 -4.62
CA LEU A 117 12.96 0.02 -4.07
C LEU A 117 12.82 0.02 -2.54
N VAL A 118 11.93 -0.82 -1.99
CA VAL A 118 11.78 -0.97 -0.54
C VAL A 118 13.08 -1.45 0.10
N ALA A 119 13.75 -2.46 -0.47
CA ALA A 119 15.01 -2.96 0.05
C ALA A 119 16.08 -1.86 0.09
N LYS A 120 16.18 -1.03 -0.96
CA LYS A 120 17.09 0.13 -0.98
C LYS A 120 16.75 1.17 0.08
N TYR A 121 15.47 1.49 0.23
CA TYR A 121 15.00 2.42 1.25
C TYR A 121 15.29 1.90 2.66
N ASP A 122 15.03 0.62 2.91
CA ASP A 122 15.29 -0.04 4.19
C ASP A 122 16.78 0.01 4.54
N GLU A 123 17.64 -0.40 3.60
CA GLU A 123 19.10 -0.39 3.73
C GLU A 123 19.62 1.02 4.10
N ASP A 124 19.20 2.04 3.35
CA ASP A 124 19.73 3.39 3.53
C ASP A 124 19.14 4.12 4.75
N ILE A 125 17.85 3.91 5.07
CA ILE A 125 17.28 4.45 6.31
C ILE A 125 17.88 3.75 7.53
N GLN A 126 18.19 2.45 7.45
CA GLN A 126 18.92 1.74 8.50
C GLN A 126 20.30 2.36 8.73
N LYS A 127 21.04 2.69 7.66
CA LYS A 127 22.32 3.42 7.77
C LYS A 127 22.14 4.80 8.41
N LEU A 128 21.08 5.53 8.06
CA LEU A 128 20.76 6.83 8.69
C LEU A 128 20.50 6.69 10.19
N ILE A 129 19.70 5.69 10.60
CA ILE A 129 19.47 5.41 12.03
C ILE A 129 20.78 5.13 12.74
N ASN A 130 21.63 4.26 12.15
CA ASN A 130 22.92 3.88 12.73
C ASN A 130 23.86 5.08 12.88
N LEU A 131 23.88 5.99 11.90
CA LEU A 131 24.70 7.21 11.95
C LEU A 131 24.36 8.10 13.16
N PHE A 132 23.10 8.08 13.60
CA PHE A 132 22.63 8.85 14.75
C PHE A 132 22.45 8.01 16.02
N ASN A 133 22.89 6.75 16.02
CA ASN A 133 22.88 5.88 17.19
C ASN A 133 24.05 6.21 18.13
N ASN A 134 23.90 7.27 18.91
CA ASN A 134 24.93 7.78 19.82
C ASN A 134 24.46 7.86 21.29
N GLY A 135 23.35 7.19 21.62
CA GLY A 135 22.75 7.17 22.96
C GLY A 135 22.04 8.45 23.41
N ARG A 136 22.00 9.51 22.58
CA ARG A 136 21.35 10.79 22.94
C ARG A 136 20.47 11.39 21.84
N THR A 137 20.83 11.23 20.57
CA THR A 137 20.03 11.73 19.45
C THR A 137 18.77 10.90 19.34
N ARG A 138 17.62 11.58 19.29
CA ARG A 138 16.32 10.94 19.11
C ARG A 138 15.99 10.88 17.63
N VAL A 139 15.59 9.72 17.13
CA VAL A 139 15.22 9.52 15.73
C VAL A 139 13.71 9.27 15.63
N VAL A 140 13.09 9.81 14.59
CA VAL A 140 11.72 9.49 14.19
C VAL A 140 11.66 9.27 12.68
N ILE A 141 11.08 8.15 12.27
CA ILE A 141 10.61 7.96 10.91
C ILE A 141 9.18 8.51 10.83
N MET A 142 9.00 9.52 10.01
CA MET A 142 7.71 10.13 9.73
C MET A 142 7.21 9.60 8.39
N GLY A 143 6.22 8.71 8.42
CA GLY A 143 5.65 8.11 7.22
C GLY A 143 4.91 9.16 6.38
N ALA A 144 5.18 9.19 5.06
CA ALA A 144 4.56 10.14 4.15
C ALA A 144 3.02 9.95 4.06
N PRO A 145 2.24 11.03 3.89
CA PRO A 145 0.80 10.95 3.67
C PRO A 145 0.40 10.07 2.46
N ALA A 146 -0.65 9.25 2.59
CA ALA A 146 -1.08 8.32 1.54
C ALA A 146 -1.39 9.03 0.21
N ARG A 147 -0.73 8.62 -0.88
CA ARG A 147 -0.84 9.23 -2.21
C ARG A 147 -1.84 8.48 -3.08
N ALA A 148 -2.05 8.93 -4.32
CA ALA A 148 -2.87 8.22 -5.29
C ALA A 148 -2.54 6.72 -5.32
N THR A 149 -3.55 5.86 -5.49
CA THR A 149 -3.40 4.40 -5.55
C THR A 149 -2.51 3.92 -6.70
N SER A 150 -2.30 4.75 -7.72
CA SER A 150 -1.33 4.51 -8.79
C SER A 150 0.13 4.61 -8.33
N ASN A 151 0.40 5.23 -7.17
CA ASN A 151 1.73 5.36 -6.59
C ASN A 151 1.93 4.35 -5.46
N THR A 152 2.12 3.09 -5.85
CA THR A 152 2.25 1.95 -4.95
C THR A 152 3.47 2.06 -4.03
N ASP A 153 4.58 2.60 -4.56
CA ASP A 153 5.85 2.70 -3.84
C ASP A 153 5.73 3.51 -2.55
N SER A 154 4.92 4.56 -2.57
CA SER A 154 4.70 5.43 -1.41
C SER A 154 4.09 4.68 -0.22
N GLU A 155 3.14 3.77 -0.48
CA GLU A 155 2.54 2.94 0.56
C GLU A 155 3.52 1.86 1.02
N LEU A 156 4.25 1.23 0.10
CA LEU A 156 5.26 0.23 0.45
C LEU A 156 6.32 0.81 1.40
N ILE A 157 6.82 2.01 1.09
CA ILE A 157 7.86 2.69 1.87
C ILE A 157 7.32 3.20 3.22
N PHE A 158 6.06 3.65 3.27
CA PHE A 158 5.40 3.96 4.54
C PHE A 158 5.41 2.75 5.48
N ASN A 159 5.05 1.57 4.97
CA ASN A 159 5.00 0.35 5.76
C ASN A 159 6.39 -0.15 6.16
N ALA A 160 7.35 -0.11 5.24
CA ALA A 160 8.75 -0.45 5.54
C ALA A 160 9.32 0.46 6.64
N GLY A 161 9.12 1.78 6.54
CA GLY A 161 9.55 2.72 7.56
C GLY A 161 8.92 2.49 8.94
N ARG A 162 7.66 2.04 8.99
CA ARG A 162 6.98 1.65 10.23
C ARG A 162 7.64 0.43 10.87
N THR A 163 7.92 -0.60 10.08
CA THR A 163 8.61 -1.82 10.53
C THR A 163 10.01 -1.48 11.02
N LEU A 164 10.78 -0.77 10.21
CA LEU A 164 12.15 -0.38 10.53
C LEU A 164 12.24 0.46 11.81
N ALA A 165 11.28 1.35 12.03
CA ALA A 165 11.22 2.13 13.27
C ALA A 165 11.02 1.24 14.50
N ALA A 166 10.14 0.23 14.41
CA ALA A 166 9.90 -0.72 15.49
C ALA A 166 11.15 -1.59 15.76
N GLU A 167 11.81 -2.09 14.71
CA GLU A 167 13.02 -2.92 14.82
C GLU A 167 14.20 -2.18 15.46
N ASN A 168 14.30 -0.87 15.24
CA ASN A 168 15.36 -0.05 15.82
C ASN A 168 14.94 0.66 17.12
N GLY A 169 13.70 0.46 17.55
CA GLY A 169 13.09 1.13 18.71
C GLY A 169 13.11 2.66 18.64
N VAL A 170 13.17 3.23 17.43
CA VAL A 170 13.07 4.66 17.18
C VAL A 170 11.59 5.08 17.11
N GLY A 171 11.31 6.38 17.02
CA GLY A 171 9.94 6.88 16.84
C GLY A 171 9.39 6.51 15.46
N PHE A 172 8.10 6.19 15.38
CA PHE A 172 7.34 6.22 14.12
C PHE A 172 6.15 7.16 14.28
N PHE A 173 5.86 7.96 13.26
CA PHE A 173 4.69 8.83 13.22
C PHE A 173 4.04 8.85 11.84
N ASP A 174 2.70 8.70 11.78
CA ASP A 174 1.95 8.83 10.53
C ASP A 174 1.81 10.30 10.14
N GLY A 175 2.67 10.76 9.22
CA GLY A 175 2.62 12.10 8.65
C GLY A 175 1.34 12.42 7.89
N GLY A 176 0.52 11.41 7.57
CA GLY A 176 -0.79 11.54 6.94
C GLY A 176 -1.95 11.74 7.90
N ARG A 177 -1.77 11.71 9.24
CA ARG A 177 -2.85 11.76 10.25
C ARG A 177 -3.96 12.77 9.94
N PHE A 178 -3.60 14.00 9.62
CA PHE A 178 -4.55 15.08 9.29
C PHE A 178 -4.83 15.26 7.79
N ILE A 179 -4.13 14.56 6.91
CA ILE A 179 -4.19 14.78 5.45
C ILE A 179 -4.96 13.64 4.77
N SER A 180 -4.62 12.41 5.13
CA SER A 180 -5.15 11.15 4.62
C SER A 180 -5.48 10.23 5.80
N PRO A 181 -6.48 10.59 6.62
CA PRO A 181 -6.90 9.77 7.77
C PRO A 181 -7.28 8.37 7.29
N ASN A 182 -6.93 7.36 8.09
CA ASN A 182 -7.08 5.94 7.73
C ASN A 182 -6.37 5.57 6.42
N ARG A 183 -5.27 6.27 6.10
CA ARG A 183 -4.50 6.11 4.85
C ARG A 183 -5.33 6.28 3.58
N GLN A 184 -6.48 6.98 3.64
CA GLN A 184 -7.32 7.24 2.47
C GLN A 184 -6.89 8.55 1.76
N PRO A 185 -6.39 8.49 0.52
CA PRO A 185 -6.01 9.68 -0.23
C PRO A 185 -7.25 10.52 -0.57
N THR A 186 -7.24 11.81 -0.24
CA THR A 186 -8.35 12.72 -0.52
C THR A 186 -7.85 14.10 -0.91
N ARG A 187 -8.67 14.82 -1.66
CA ARG A 187 -8.41 16.20 -2.09
C ARG A 187 -8.72 17.24 -1.03
N ALA A 188 -9.66 16.96 -0.13
CA ALA A 188 -10.18 17.93 0.82
C ALA A 188 -10.42 17.32 2.21
N GLN A 189 -10.25 18.16 3.23
CA GLN A 189 -10.48 17.81 4.63
C GLN A 189 -11.33 18.87 5.33
N PRO A 190 -12.07 18.51 6.40
CA PRO A 190 -12.67 19.50 7.30
C PRO A 190 -11.62 20.48 7.81
N CYS A 191 -11.95 21.77 7.89
CA CYS A 191 -11.02 22.78 8.37
C CYS A 191 -10.49 22.43 9.77
N LEU A 192 -9.19 22.64 10.00
CA LEU A 192 -8.62 22.48 11.35
C LEU A 192 -9.17 23.57 12.27
N ALA A 193 -9.92 23.17 13.30
CA ALA A 193 -10.42 24.10 14.30
C ALA A 193 -9.27 24.93 14.89
N LEU A 194 -9.52 26.23 15.12
CA LEU A 194 -8.58 27.24 15.66
C LEU A 194 -7.39 27.60 14.77
N ILE A 195 -7.06 26.79 13.76
CA ILE A 195 -5.91 27.01 12.87
C ILE A 195 -6.37 27.54 11.52
N GLU A 196 -7.43 26.96 10.97
CA GLU A 196 -8.01 27.29 9.68
C GLU A 196 -9.32 28.04 9.94
N ALA A 197 -9.22 29.36 10.15
CA ALA A 197 -10.34 30.25 10.39
C ALA A 197 -10.38 31.40 9.38
N GLY A 198 -11.55 32.03 9.21
CA GLY A 198 -11.74 33.12 8.26
C GLY A 198 -11.40 32.69 6.83
N SER A 199 -10.57 33.48 6.13
CA SER A 199 -10.14 33.21 4.75
C SER A 199 -9.26 31.97 4.60
N ALA A 200 -8.69 31.44 5.69
CA ALA A 200 -7.92 30.20 5.66
C ALA A 200 -8.79 28.95 5.62
N CYS A 201 -10.12 29.06 5.80
CA CYS A 201 -11.06 27.95 5.72
C CYS A 201 -12.08 28.14 4.61
N GLY A 202 -12.50 27.04 3.97
CA GLY A 202 -13.59 27.03 3.00
C GLY A 202 -13.15 26.93 1.55
N THR A 203 -11.85 26.77 1.29
CA THR A 203 -11.27 26.71 -0.07
C THR A 203 -11.72 25.50 -0.89
N ALA A 204 -12.33 24.49 -0.25
CA ALA A 204 -12.96 23.32 -0.89
C ALA A 204 -14.49 23.27 -0.66
N GLY A 205 -15.11 24.40 -0.31
CA GLY A 205 -16.50 24.50 0.10
C GLY A 205 -16.67 24.67 1.61
N LYS A 206 -17.90 24.93 2.07
CA LYS A 206 -18.21 25.32 3.46
C LYS A 206 -17.56 24.38 4.48
N GLY A 207 -16.67 24.92 5.31
CA GLY A 207 -16.01 24.20 6.39
C GLY A 207 -14.95 23.18 5.95
N LYS A 208 -14.49 23.23 4.69
CA LYS A 208 -13.45 22.32 4.16
C LYS A 208 -12.38 23.07 3.38
N ASN A 209 -11.16 22.55 3.44
CA ASN A 209 -10.03 23.05 2.67
C ASN A 209 -9.45 22.01 1.73
N LEU A 210 -8.85 22.49 0.64
CA LEU A 210 -8.03 21.66 -0.24
C LEU A 210 -6.73 21.32 0.49
N VAL A 211 -6.44 20.03 0.60
CA VAL A 211 -5.19 19.51 1.20
C VAL A 211 -4.23 18.93 0.18
N ARG A 212 -4.67 18.79 -1.09
CA ARG A 212 -3.87 18.24 -2.19
C ARG A 212 -4.28 18.79 -3.55
N GLU A 213 -3.36 18.71 -4.51
CA GLU A 213 -3.66 18.89 -5.93
C GLU A 213 -4.53 17.73 -6.51
N PRO A 214 -5.15 17.91 -7.69
CA PRO A 214 -6.05 16.92 -8.31
C PRO A 214 -5.55 15.48 -8.40
N SER A 215 -4.26 15.28 -8.66
CA SER A 215 -3.61 13.97 -8.81
C SER A 215 -3.27 13.31 -7.47
N LEU A 216 -3.62 13.94 -6.34
CA LEU A 216 -3.41 13.43 -4.98
C LEU A 216 -1.94 13.15 -4.63
N ASN A 217 -1.00 13.72 -5.38
CA ASN A 217 0.42 13.43 -5.25
C ASN A 217 1.16 14.49 -4.44
N HIS A 218 0.72 15.75 -4.52
CA HIS A 218 1.33 16.89 -3.85
C HIS A 218 0.31 17.61 -2.94
N LEU A 219 0.82 18.36 -1.97
CA LEU A 219 0.06 19.08 -0.96
C LEU A 219 -0.38 20.46 -1.44
N CYS A 220 0.38 21.14 -2.31
CA CYS A 220 -0.05 22.44 -2.80
C CYS A 220 -1.33 22.28 -3.65
N PRO A 221 -2.36 23.13 -3.43
CA PRO A 221 -3.65 22.96 -4.10
C PRO A 221 -3.67 23.44 -5.58
N THR A 222 -2.60 24.09 -6.04
CA THR A 222 -2.46 24.56 -7.43
C THR A 222 -1.99 23.41 -8.33
N GLY A 223 -2.72 23.12 -9.41
CA GLY A 223 -2.31 22.08 -10.37
C GLY A 223 -0.99 22.40 -11.08
N GLY A 224 -0.24 21.37 -11.49
CA GLY A 224 1.03 21.48 -12.21
C GLY A 224 2.17 20.67 -11.58
N THR A 225 3.33 20.63 -12.24
CA THR A 225 4.55 20.02 -11.69
C THR A 225 5.11 20.92 -10.60
N ILE A 226 5.05 20.43 -9.35
CA ILE A 226 5.54 21.17 -8.19
C ILE A 226 6.99 20.77 -7.94
N THR A 227 7.93 21.63 -8.31
CA THR A 227 9.37 21.40 -8.15
C THR A 227 9.97 22.07 -6.92
N GLY A 228 9.13 22.56 -6.00
CA GLY A 228 9.58 23.39 -4.89
C GLY A 228 8.50 23.69 -3.86
N GLU A 229 8.71 24.78 -3.14
CA GLU A 229 7.81 25.25 -2.09
C GLU A 229 6.46 25.69 -2.66
N CYS A 230 5.40 25.41 -1.91
CA CYS A 230 4.07 25.91 -2.23
C CYS A 230 4.04 27.44 -2.13
N LYS A 231 3.74 28.12 -3.24
CA LYS A 231 3.73 29.60 -3.34
C LYS A 231 2.48 30.26 -2.75
N VAL A 232 1.48 29.46 -2.37
CA VAL A 232 0.21 29.89 -1.79
C VAL A 232 -0.08 29.05 -0.55
N TYR A 233 -0.97 29.54 0.31
CA TYR A 233 -1.46 28.78 1.45
C TYR A 233 -1.91 27.37 1.02
N SER A 234 -1.37 26.34 1.69
CA SER A 234 -1.79 24.95 1.52
C SER A 234 -2.14 24.35 2.88
N SER A 235 -3.41 24.01 3.06
CA SER A 235 -3.87 23.29 4.25
C SER A 235 -3.14 21.95 4.42
N GLY A 236 -2.83 21.27 3.31
CA GLY A 236 -2.05 20.02 3.33
C GLY A 236 -0.63 20.20 3.86
N SER A 237 0.05 21.25 3.41
CA SER A 237 1.39 21.62 3.89
C SER A 237 1.37 21.99 5.38
N VAL A 238 0.39 22.80 5.82
CA VAL A 238 0.20 23.15 7.23
C VAL A 238 -0.01 21.91 8.10
N ARG A 239 -0.86 20.98 7.65
CA ARG A 239 -1.11 19.71 8.33
C ARG A 239 0.13 18.85 8.43
N LEU A 240 0.97 18.79 7.39
CA LEU A 240 2.21 18.03 7.43
C LEU A 240 3.20 18.64 8.42
N ALA A 241 3.28 19.98 8.49
CA ALA A 241 4.09 20.68 9.49
C ALA A 241 3.63 20.40 10.93
N LEU A 242 2.31 20.38 11.20
CA LEU A 242 1.75 20.00 12.50
C LEU A 242 2.09 18.55 12.86
N ASN A 243 1.92 17.63 11.91
CA ASN A 243 2.31 16.24 12.11
C ASN A 243 3.80 16.10 12.42
N MET A 244 4.65 16.98 11.87
CA MET A 244 6.08 16.97 12.16
C MET A 244 6.41 17.46 13.58
N VAL A 245 5.63 18.40 14.14
CA VAL A 245 5.71 18.77 15.57
C VAL A 245 5.45 17.54 16.45
N ASP A 246 4.39 16.80 16.15
CA ASP A 246 4.03 15.58 16.89
C ASP A 246 5.06 14.46 16.66
N ALA A 247 5.60 14.32 15.44
CA ALA A 247 6.66 13.36 15.13
C ALA A 247 7.93 13.65 15.95
N ILE A 248 8.34 14.92 16.06
CA ILE A 248 9.48 15.32 16.91
C ILE A 248 9.23 14.92 18.36
N ALA A 249 8.01 15.10 18.88
CA ALA A 249 7.66 14.66 20.23
C ALA A 249 7.71 13.12 20.36
N ALA A 250 7.28 12.38 19.33
CA ALA A 250 7.28 10.92 19.28
C ALA A 250 8.67 10.29 19.00
N SER A 251 9.69 11.10 18.70
CA SER A 251 11.06 10.62 18.49
C SER A 251 11.59 9.87 19.70
N LYS A 252 12.48 8.90 19.49
CA LYS A 252 13.09 8.11 20.56
C LYS A 252 14.59 7.97 20.31
N VAL A 253 15.38 7.92 21.38
CA VAL A 253 16.78 7.48 21.23
C VAL A 253 16.75 6.07 20.65
N VAL A 254 17.70 5.77 19.77
CA VAL A 254 17.88 4.42 19.23
C VAL A 254 18.03 3.47 20.41
N ASN A 255 17.02 2.64 20.61
CA ASN A 255 16.96 1.67 21.67
C ASN A 255 16.28 0.46 21.05
N PRO A 256 17.01 -0.32 20.24
CA PRO A 256 16.42 -1.50 19.64
C PRO A 256 15.77 -2.30 20.78
N PRO A 257 14.54 -2.82 20.59
CA PRO A 257 14.05 -3.83 21.52
C PRO A 257 15.19 -4.82 21.72
N THR A 258 15.43 -5.25 22.98
CA THR A 258 16.42 -6.29 23.31
C THR A 258 16.41 -7.27 22.17
N PRO A 259 17.51 -7.43 21.41
CA PRO A 259 17.46 -8.03 20.08
C PRO A 259 16.62 -9.27 20.21
N THR A 260 15.39 -9.22 19.69
CA THR A 260 14.61 -10.42 19.49
C THR A 260 15.50 -11.17 18.56
N LEU A 261 16.22 -12.16 19.10
CA LEU A 261 17.11 -13.02 18.35
C LEU A 261 16.38 -13.30 17.05
N ALA A 262 17.00 -12.97 15.91
CA ALA A 262 16.39 -13.19 14.61
C ALA A 262 15.78 -14.58 14.65
N ASP A 263 14.45 -14.66 14.60
CA ASP A 263 13.81 -15.93 14.85
C ASP A 263 14.13 -16.79 13.63
N PRO A 264 14.96 -17.83 13.75
CA PRO A 264 15.36 -18.63 12.60
C PRO A 264 14.14 -19.22 11.88
N ASN A 265 13.01 -19.38 12.59
CA ASN A 265 11.76 -19.84 11.99
C ASN A 265 11.21 -18.84 10.97
N PHE A 266 11.51 -17.54 11.11
CA PHE A 266 11.04 -16.48 10.23
C PHE A 266 12.06 -15.99 9.21
N ALA A 267 13.29 -16.50 9.22
CA ALA A 267 14.31 -16.17 8.22
C ALA A 267 13.77 -16.22 6.77
N PRO A 268 14.16 -15.30 5.88
CA PRO A 268 15.13 -14.22 6.10
C PRO A 268 14.58 -13.01 6.87
N PHE A 269 13.31 -13.02 7.27
CA PHE A 269 12.71 -11.95 8.07
C PHE A 269 13.19 -12.02 9.53
N LYS A 270 13.47 -10.85 10.12
CA LYS A 270 13.94 -10.77 11.51
C LYS A 270 12.87 -11.18 12.52
N THR A 271 11.60 -10.88 12.21
CA THR A 271 10.46 -11.09 13.12
C THR A 271 9.22 -11.63 12.40
N ALA A 272 8.35 -12.31 13.14
CA ALA A 272 7.03 -12.73 12.67
C ALA A 272 6.17 -11.55 12.17
N ASP A 273 6.31 -10.37 12.79
CA ASP A 273 5.57 -9.16 12.40
C ASP A 273 6.08 -8.61 11.06
N SER A 274 7.41 -8.55 10.85
CA SER A 274 8.02 -8.13 9.57
C SER A 274 7.63 -9.07 8.43
N TYR A 275 7.67 -10.38 8.66
CA TYR A 275 7.18 -11.40 7.73
C TYR A 275 5.69 -11.19 7.41
N THR A 276 4.86 -11.02 8.43
CA THR A 276 3.40 -10.87 8.26
C THR A 276 3.07 -9.63 7.44
N ALA A 277 3.70 -8.50 7.73
CA ALA A 277 3.52 -7.27 6.96
C ALA A 277 3.91 -7.46 5.49
N GLN A 278 5.06 -8.09 5.23
CA GLN A 278 5.54 -8.33 3.87
C GLN A 278 4.60 -9.25 3.08
N MET A 279 4.12 -10.33 3.68
CA MET A 279 3.22 -11.26 2.99
C MET A 279 1.88 -10.60 2.62
N TRP A 280 1.35 -9.73 3.47
CA TRP A 280 0.14 -8.97 3.14
C TRP A 280 0.33 -8.05 1.94
N ILE A 281 1.48 -7.37 1.92
CA ILE A 281 1.87 -6.51 0.81
C ILE A 281 2.02 -7.32 -0.47
N ASP A 282 2.68 -8.46 -0.42
CA ASP A 282 2.98 -9.26 -1.61
C ASP A 282 1.71 -9.91 -2.18
N PHE A 283 0.91 -10.57 -1.34
CA PHE A 283 -0.30 -11.27 -1.79
C PHE A 283 -1.49 -10.32 -2.05
N LEU A 284 -1.74 -9.38 -1.14
CA LEU A 284 -2.97 -8.59 -1.15
C LEU A 284 -2.78 -7.15 -1.61
N ARG A 285 -1.52 -6.71 -1.78
CA ARG A 285 -1.15 -5.35 -2.21
C ARG A 285 -1.72 -4.27 -1.28
N ARG A 286 -1.78 -4.56 0.02
CA ARG A 286 -2.18 -3.62 1.08
C ARG A 286 -1.56 -4.03 2.41
N SER A 287 -1.52 -3.10 3.35
CA SER A 287 -1.10 -3.39 4.71
C SER A 287 -2.11 -4.29 5.45
N PRO A 288 -1.63 -5.12 6.39
CA PRO A 288 -2.51 -5.75 7.36
C PRO A 288 -3.09 -4.71 8.33
N SER A 289 -4.33 -4.93 8.77
CA SER A 289 -4.90 -4.18 9.89
C SER A 289 -4.24 -4.60 11.22
N THR A 290 -4.43 -3.82 12.29
CA THR A 290 -3.99 -4.21 13.64
C THR A 290 -4.62 -5.54 14.07
N ALA A 291 -5.86 -5.81 13.68
CA ALA A 291 -6.54 -7.07 13.96
C ALA A 291 -5.89 -8.24 13.22
N ASP A 292 -5.51 -8.05 11.95
CA ASP A 292 -4.79 -9.06 11.15
C ASP A 292 -3.44 -9.40 11.80
N MET A 293 -2.67 -8.37 12.19
CA MET A 293 -1.38 -8.53 12.87
C MET A 293 -1.53 -9.30 14.19
N ASN A 294 -2.47 -8.91 15.04
CA ASN A 294 -2.69 -9.56 16.33
C ASN A 294 -3.16 -11.02 16.17
N ARG A 295 -4.02 -11.29 15.18
CA ARG A 295 -4.51 -12.64 14.87
C ARG A 295 -3.36 -13.57 14.49
N TRP A 296 -2.47 -13.14 13.62
CA TRP A 296 -1.34 -13.98 13.20
C TRP A 296 -0.27 -14.10 14.26
N ARG A 297 -0.03 -13.05 15.04
CA ARG A 297 0.85 -13.14 16.22
C ARG A 297 0.38 -14.22 17.20
N SER A 298 -0.92 -14.30 17.49
CA SER A 298 -1.50 -15.38 18.33
C SER A 298 -1.23 -16.76 17.73
N ARG A 299 -1.48 -16.92 16.42
CA ARG A 299 -1.27 -18.21 15.72
C ARG A 299 0.18 -18.67 15.77
N TYR A 300 1.14 -17.76 15.59
CA TYR A 300 2.55 -18.11 15.72
C TYR A 300 2.93 -18.50 17.14
N ASN A 301 2.38 -17.81 18.16
CA ASN A 301 2.56 -18.20 19.56
C ASN A 301 1.97 -19.59 19.88
N GLU A 302 0.94 -20.00 19.14
CA GLU A 302 0.33 -21.34 19.19
C GLU A 302 1.11 -22.39 18.35
N GLY A 303 2.27 -22.04 17.80
CA GLY A 303 3.14 -22.95 17.05
C GLY A 303 2.79 -23.10 15.57
N MET A 304 1.96 -22.21 15.01
CA MET A 304 1.65 -22.25 13.58
C MET A 304 2.91 -21.91 12.75
N PRO A 305 3.26 -22.70 11.72
CA PRO A 305 4.43 -22.41 10.89
C PRO A 305 4.20 -21.16 10.03
N LYS A 306 5.26 -20.40 9.74
CA LYS A 306 5.17 -19.21 8.86
C LYS A 306 4.49 -19.52 7.51
N ALA A 307 4.73 -20.71 6.96
CA ALA A 307 4.14 -21.16 5.69
C ALA A 307 2.60 -21.14 5.69
N ALA A 308 1.96 -21.27 6.86
CA ALA A 308 0.52 -21.20 6.97
C ALA A 308 -0.05 -19.83 6.58
N LEU A 309 0.71 -18.74 6.75
CA LEU A 309 0.25 -17.42 6.34
C LEU A 309 0.16 -17.30 4.82
N ALA A 310 1.22 -17.62 4.10
CA ALA A 310 1.19 -17.57 2.64
C ALA A 310 0.14 -18.52 2.05
N ASP A 311 0.01 -19.74 2.62
CA ASP A 311 -1.06 -20.69 2.25
C ASP A 311 -2.47 -20.10 2.46
N ALA A 312 -2.69 -19.38 3.57
CA ALA A 312 -3.97 -18.74 3.85
C ALA A 312 -4.24 -17.52 2.95
N LEU A 313 -3.22 -16.69 2.67
CA LEU A 313 -3.38 -15.47 1.87
C LEU A 313 -3.66 -15.79 0.40
N VAL A 314 -2.96 -16.75 -0.20
CA VAL A 314 -3.19 -17.14 -1.60
C VAL A 314 -4.57 -17.79 -1.79
N LYS A 315 -5.11 -18.44 -0.76
CA LYS A 315 -6.47 -19.01 -0.75
C LYS A 315 -7.56 -17.99 -0.39
N SER A 316 -7.19 -16.77 -0.03
CA SER A 316 -8.15 -15.76 0.41
C SER A 316 -9.06 -15.31 -0.73
N GLN A 317 -10.29 -14.92 -0.38
CA GLN A 317 -11.23 -14.35 -1.34
C GLN A 317 -10.69 -13.08 -2.01
N GLU A 318 -9.90 -12.28 -1.27
CA GLU A 318 -9.31 -11.04 -1.81
C GLU A 318 -8.27 -11.34 -2.89
N PHE A 319 -7.41 -12.35 -2.67
CA PHE A 319 -6.47 -12.81 -3.68
C PHE A 319 -7.21 -13.38 -4.89
N ASP A 320 -8.19 -14.26 -4.65
CA ASP A 320 -8.94 -14.93 -5.71
C ASP A 320 -9.69 -13.96 -6.62
N ALA A 321 -10.31 -12.92 -6.03
CA ALA A 321 -11.09 -11.93 -6.76
C ALA A 321 -10.26 -11.14 -7.79
N ARG A 322 -8.94 -11.03 -7.60
CA ARG A 322 -8.02 -10.32 -8.48
C ARG A 322 -7.16 -11.31 -9.28
N SER A 323 -6.22 -11.93 -8.60
CA SER A 323 -5.21 -12.84 -9.13
C SER A 323 -5.84 -14.12 -9.70
N GLY A 324 -6.75 -14.74 -8.94
CA GLY A 324 -7.42 -15.98 -9.36
C GLY A 324 -8.24 -15.77 -10.63
N ASN A 325 -9.03 -14.70 -10.69
CA ASN A 325 -9.81 -14.35 -11.87
C ASN A 325 -8.96 -14.03 -13.10
N LEU A 326 -7.80 -13.39 -12.92
CA LEU A 326 -6.86 -13.15 -14.02
C LEU A 326 -6.32 -14.47 -14.59
N ILE A 327 -5.88 -15.40 -13.73
CA ILE A 327 -5.39 -16.72 -14.17
C ILE A 327 -6.50 -17.49 -14.90
N ARG A 328 -7.72 -17.47 -14.36
CA ARG A 328 -8.88 -18.12 -14.98
C ARG A 328 -9.24 -17.53 -16.34
N LEU A 329 -9.08 -16.22 -16.55
CA LEU A 329 -9.24 -15.60 -17.88
C LEU A 329 -8.22 -16.15 -18.87
N TYR A 330 -6.94 -16.20 -18.49
CA TYR A 330 -5.89 -16.69 -19.38
C TYR A 330 -6.11 -18.13 -19.79
N VAL A 331 -6.48 -18.99 -18.84
CA VAL A 331 -6.80 -20.39 -19.16
C VAL A 331 -8.06 -20.51 -20.01
N ALA A 332 -9.09 -19.69 -19.76
CA ALA A 332 -10.31 -19.72 -20.55
C ALA A 332 -10.09 -19.29 -22.01
N PHE A 333 -9.27 -18.26 -22.27
CA PHE A 333 -8.97 -17.79 -23.62
C PHE A 333 -7.88 -18.60 -24.32
N TYR A 334 -6.74 -18.81 -23.65
CA TYR A 334 -5.52 -19.32 -24.27
C TYR A 334 -5.20 -20.77 -23.93
N SER A 335 -5.96 -21.41 -23.03
CA SER A 335 -5.64 -22.75 -22.49
C SER A 335 -4.24 -22.83 -21.85
N ARG A 336 -3.71 -21.71 -21.35
CA ARG A 336 -2.44 -21.61 -20.62
C ARG A 336 -2.53 -20.61 -19.49
N ILE A 337 -1.63 -20.72 -18.53
CA ILE A 337 -1.40 -19.68 -17.52
C ILE A 337 -0.78 -18.41 -18.16
N PRO A 338 -0.94 -17.22 -17.54
CA PRO A 338 -0.24 -16.03 -17.99
C PRO A 338 1.27 -16.21 -17.83
N THR A 339 2.04 -15.57 -18.70
CA THR A 339 3.47 -15.35 -18.47
C THR A 339 3.68 -14.31 -17.37
N HIS A 340 4.87 -14.28 -16.75
CA HIS A 340 5.21 -13.26 -15.75
C HIS A 340 4.98 -11.82 -16.26
N LYS A 341 5.37 -11.53 -17.51
CA LYS A 341 5.18 -10.20 -18.11
C LYS A 341 3.70 -9.83 -18.24
N GLU A 342 2.87 -10.78 -18.68
CA GLU A 342 1.43 -10.60 -18.80
C GLU A 342 0.78 -10.42 -17.41
N TRP A 343 1.14 -11.28 -16.46
CA TRP A 343 0.68 -11.18 -15.08
C TRP A 343 1.02 -9.83 -14.47
N SER A 344 2.29 -9.44 -14.48
CA SER A 344 2.77 -8.19 -13.88
C SER A 344 2.09 -6.96 -14.49
N TYR A 345 1.90 -6.95 -15.82
CA TYR A 345 1.18 -5.87 -16.50
C TYR A 345 -0.28 -5.76 -16.03
N TRP A 346 -1.02 -6.87 -16.00
CA TRP A 346 -2.43 -6.87 -15.63
C TRP A 346 -2.65 -6.63 -14.14
N MET A 347 -1.78 -7.18 -13.29
CA MET A 347 -1.84 -6.96 -11.85
C MET A 347 -1.59 -5.49 -11.49
N ALA A 348 -0.68 -4.81 -12.17
CA ALA A 348 -0.51 -3.36 -12.02
C ALA A 348 -1.79 -2.60 -12.40
N ALA A 349 -2.44 -2.97 -13.51
CA ALA A 349 -3.67 -2.33 -13.99
C ALA A 349 -4.89 -2.60 -13.09
N LEU A 350 -4.99 -3.80 -12.50
CA LEU A 350 -6.02 -4.15 -11.51
C LEU A 350 -5.80 -3.38 -10.21
N HIS A 351 -4.55 -3.30 -9.77
CA HIS A 351 -4.21 -2.69 -8.49
C HIS A 351 -4.43 -1.17 -8.49
N ASN A 352 -4.02 -0.47 -9.54
CA ASN A 352 -4.24 0.97 -9.66
C ASN A 352 -5.68 1.34 -10.07
N GLY A 353 -6.57 0.35 -10.25
CA GLY A 353 -7.97 0.53 -10.62
C GLY A 353 -8.20 0.99 -12.06
N SER A 354 -7.15 1.05 -12.90
CA SER A 354 -7.28 1.48 -14.31
C SER A 354 -8.02 0.47 -15.18
N LYS A 355 -8.07 -0.81 -14.76
CA LYS A 355 -8.83 -1.88 -15.40
C LYS A 355 -9.56 -2.72 -14.37
N THR A 356 -10.77 -3.14 -14.72
CA THR A 356 -11.48 -4.23 -14.04
C THR A 356 -11.14 -5.56 -14.72
N ILE A 357 -11.38 -6.69 -14.03
CA ILE A 357 -11.25 -8.03 -14.64
C ILE A 357 -12.07 -8.14 -15.93
N GLY A 358 -13.30 -7.60 -15.95
CA GLY A 358 -14.13 -7.58 -17.16
C GLY A 358 -13.51 -6.76 -18.30
N ALA A 359 -12.89 -5.62 -17.99
CA ALA A 359 -12.18 -4.80 -18.98
C ALA A 359 -10.96 -5.54 -19.55
N ILE A 360 -10.24 -6.32 -18.74
CA ILE A 360 -9.14 -7.17 -19.18
C ILE A 360 -9.65 -8.29 -20.09
N GLY A 361 -10.73 -8.98 -19.69
CA GLY A 361 -11.38 -9.98 -20.52
C GLY A 361 -11.83 -9.42 -21.88
N ASN A 362 -12.35 -8.19 -21.91
CA ASN A 362 -12.70 -7.51 -23.16
C ASN A 362 -11.48 -7.13 -23.99
N HIS A 363 -10.37 -6.72 -23.35
CA HIS A 363 -9.12 -6.45 -24.05
C HIS A 363 -8.60 -7.71 -24.75
N ILE A 364 -8.53 -8.85 -24.03
CA ILE A 364 -8.13 -10.13 -24.59
C ILE A 364 -9.09 -10.57 -25.70
N ALA A 365 -10.41 -10.47 -25.50
CA ALA A 365 -11.38 -10.83 -26.52
C ALA A 365 -11.27 -10.03 -27.82
N ASN A 366 -10.74 -8.81 -27.75
CA ASN A 366 -10.54 -7.93 -28.90
C ASN A 366 -9.17 -8.11 -29.57
N SER A 367 -8.31 -9.01 -29.09
CA SER A 367 -7.08 -9.39 -29.79
C SER A 367 -7.33 -10.55 -30.77
N ALA A 368 -6.41 -10.72 -31.74
CA ALA A 368 -6.39 -11.92 -32.55
C ALA A 368 -5.96 -13.15 -31.70
N PRO A 369 -6.49 -14.35 -31.97
CA PRO A 369 -7.51 -14.67 -32.98
C PRO A 369 -8.94 -14.41 -32.52
N PHE A 370 -9.18 -14.08 -31.24
CA PHE A 370 -10.52 -14.07 -30.66
C PHE A 370 -11.45 -13.04 -31.29
N LYS A 371 -10.97 -11.87 -31.71
CA LYS A 371 -11.84 -10.84 -32.30
C LYS A 371 -12.52 -11.32 -33.58
N SER A 372 -11.80 -12.08 -34.41
CA SER A 372 -12.25 -12.52 -35.73
C SER A 372 -12.90 -13.89 -35.75
N MET A 373 -12.89 -14.64 -34.64
CA MET A 373 -13.60 -15.93 -34.58
C MET A 373 -15.09 -15.75 -34.81
N ALA A 374 -15.75 -16.68 -35.49
CA ALA A 374 -17.21 -16.76 -35.48
C ALA A 374 -17.72 -17.01 -34.04
N ASP A 375 -18.88 -16.46 -33.68
CA ASP A 375 -19.44 -16.60 -32.32
C ASP A 375 -19.54 -18.06 -31.89
N ASP A 376 -19.90 -18.94 -32.82
CA ASP A 376 -20.02 -20.36 -32.56
C ASP A 376 -18.68 -21.04 -32.25
N ALA A 377 -17.66 -20.72 -33.05
CA ALA A 377 -16.30 -21.21 -32.82
C ALA A 377 -15.75 -20.68 -31.50
N PHE A 378 -16.05 -19.43 -31.15
CA PHE A 378 -15.68 -18.84 -29.87
C PHE A 378 -16.34 -19.57 -28.69
N VAL A 379 -17.65 -19.81 -28.73
CA VAL A 379 -18.36 -20.54 -27.66
C VAL A 379 -17.83 -21.96 -27.52
N THR A 380 -17.59 -22.65 -28.64
CA THR A 380 -17.04 -24.02 -28.64
C THR A 380 -15.63 -24.06 -28.01
N MET A 381 -14.76 -23.13 -28.41
CA MET A 381 -13.41 -22.98 -27.84
C MET A 381 -13.46 -22.67 -26.34
N ALA A 382 -14.37 -21.78 -25.92
CA ALA A 382 -14.53 -21.42 -24.52
C ALA A 382 -14.95 -22.62 -23.67
N TYR A 383 -15.92 -23.41 -24.15
CA TYR A 383 -16.35 -24.65 -23.48
C TYR A 383 -15.22 -25.68 -23.42
N GLN A 384 -14.47 -25.85 -24.50
CA GLN A 384 -13.35 -26.79 -24.52
C GLN A 384 -12.25 -26.38 -23.54
N ASN A 385 -11.95 -25.08 -23.43
CA ASN A 385 -10.92 -24.60 -22.52
C ASN A 385 -11.34 -24.71 -21.05
N VAL A 386 -12.56 -24.28 -20.73
CA VAL A 386 -13.07 -24.15 -19.36
C VAL A 386 -13.62 -25.47 -18.81
N PHE A 387 -14.41 -26.19 -19.59
CA PHE A 387 -15.14 -27.38 -19.15
C PHE A 387 -14.56 -28.69 -19.72
N LYS A 388 -13.55 -28.61 -20.58
CA LYS A 388 -12.93 -29.77 -21.25
C LYS A 388 -13.93 -30.64 -22.03
N ARG A 389 -14.97 -30.01 -22.57
CA ARG A 389 -16.02 -30.64 -23.37
C ARG A 389 -16.60 -29.67 -24.40
N ALA A 390 -17.29 -30.19 -25.40
CA ALA A 390 -18.12 -29.38 -26.29
C ALA A 390 -19.36 -28.82 -25.56
N PRO A 391 -19.92 -27.67 -26.00
CA PRO A 391 -21.20 -27.20 -25.51
C PRO A 391 -22.32 -28.15 -25.97
N ASP A 392 -23.27 -28.41 -25.06
CA ASP A 392 -24.54 -28.99 -25.46
C ASP A 392 -25.35 -27.98 -26.32
N SER A 393 -26.36 -28.46 -27.02
CA SER A 393 -27.15 -27.65 -27.97
C SER A 393 -27.78 -26.42 -27.29
N GLY A 394 -28.33 -26.59 -26.09
CA GLY A 394 -28.95 -25.51 -25.31
C GLY A 394 -27.93 -24.45 -24.87
N GLY A 395 -26.81 -24.87 -24.29
CA GLY A 395 -25.73 -23.98 -23.87
C GLY A 395 -25.13 -23.20 -25.04
N ARG A 396 -24.88 -23.86 -26.17
CA ARG A 396 -24.42 -23.22 -27.41
C ARG A 396 -25.37 -22.12 -27.86
N ILE A 397 -26.66 -22.43 -28.00
CA ILE A 397 -27.68 -21.47 -28.43
C ILE A 397 -27.76 -20.28 -27.47
N TYR A 398 -27.75 -20.55 -26.16
CA TYR A 398 -27.80 -19.51 -25.14
C TYR A 398 -26.66 -18.49 -25.30
N TRP A 399 -25.41 -18.96 -25.36
CA TRP A 399 -24.26 -18.06 -25.42
C TRP A 399 -24.12 -17.34 -26.77
N VAL A 400 -24.40 -18.02 -27.88
CA VAL A 400 -24.41 -17.37 -29.20
C VAL A 400 -25.45 -16.27 -29.26
N ASN A 401 -26.65 -16.50 -28.71
CA ASN A 401 -27.69 -15.46 -28.64
C ASN A 401 -27.25 -14.28 -27.75
N ARG A 402 -26.60 -14.54 -26.61
CA ARG A 402 -26.03 -13.47 -25.76
C ARG A 402 -25.02 -12.61 -26.50
N LEU A 403 -24.11 -13.22 -27.27
CA LEU A 403 -23.12 -12.52 -28.09
C LEU A 403 -23.79 -11.65 -29.16
N ARG A 404 -24.78 -12.22 -29.88
CA ARG A 404 -25.57 -11.49 -30.90
C ARG A 404 -26.39 -10.33 -30.31
N SER A 405 -26.83 -10.46 -29.06
CA SER A 405 -27.52 -9.40 -28.31
C SER A 405 -26.55 -8.37 -27.69
N GLY A 406 -25.25 -8.39 -28.04
CA GLY A 406 -24.28 -7.38 -27.63
C GLY A 406 -23.54 -7.68 -26.33
N THR A 407 -23.70 -8.86 -25.73
CA THR A 407 -22.83 -9.27 -24.62
C THR A 407 -21.41 -9.43 -25.15
N SER A 408 -20.43 -8.80 -24.51
CA SER A 408 -19.06 -8.92 -24.96
C SER A 408 -18.51 -10.33 -24.69
N ARG A 409 -17.61 -10.79 -25.55
CA ARG A 409 -16.89 -12.07 -25.38
C ARG A 409 -16.12 -12.15 -24.05
N GLY A 410 -15.58 -11.02 -23.58
CA GLY A 410 -14.97 -10.94 -22.25
C GLY A 410 -15.97 -11.14 -21.11
N ALA A 411 -17.18 -10.60 -21.22
CA ALA A 411 -18.24 -10.81 -20.23
C ALA A 411 -18.74 -12.26 -20.23
N VAL A 412 -18.83 -12.91 -21.41
CA VAL A 412 -19.13 -14.35 -21.51
C VAL A 412 -18.08 -15.16 -20.75
N MET A 413 -16.80 -14.95 -20.99
CA MET A 413 -15.74 -15.68 -20.28
C MET A 413 -15.76 -15.43 -18.77
N ALA A 414 -15.96 -14.18 -18.34
CA ALA A 414 -16.06 -13.84 -16.92
C ALA A 414 -17.27 -14.51 -16.24
N SER A 415 -18.38 -14.71 -16.96
CA SER A 415 -19.56 -15.37 -16.40
C SER A 415 -19.30 -16.84 -15.99
N PHE A 416 -18.34 -17.51 -16.63
CA PHE A 416 -17.94 -18.87 -16.24
C PHE A 416 -17.25 -18.92 -14.88
N PHE A 417 -16.77 -17.79 -14.35
CA PHE A 417 -16.17 -17.75 -13.02
C PHE A 417 -17.22 -17.78 -11.91
N THR A 418 -18.51 -17.63 -12.23
CA THR A 418 -19.59 -17.87 -11.27
C THR A 418 -19.89 -19.37 -11.11
N ASN A 419 -19.35 -20.21 -12.00
CA ASN A 419 -19.45 -21.66 -11.88
C ASN A 419 -18.49 -22.17 -10.80
N SER A 420 -19.03 -22.59 -9.65
CA SER A 420 -18.26 -23.12 -8.52
C SER A 420 -17.41 -24.33 -8.91
N GLY A 421 -17.87 -25.16 -9.85
CA GLY A 421 -17.12 -26.30 -10.39
C GLY A 421 -15.83 -25.88 -11.11
N TYR A 422 -15.91 -24.86 -11.98
CA TYR A 422 -14.71 -24.34 -12.67
C TYR A 422 -13.75 -23.63 -11.69
N VAL A 423 -14.29 -22.81 -10.78
CA VAL A 423 -13.49 -22.15 -9.74
C VAL A 423 -12.73 -23.18 -8.90
N SER A 424 -13.42 -24.25 -8.49
CA SER A 424 -12.84 -25.37 -7.75
C SER A 424 -11.78 -26.12 -8.55
N ALA A 425 -12.07 -26.47 -9.80
CA ALA A 425 -11.13 -27.16 -10.69
C ALA A 425 -9.83 -26.36 -10.92
N MET A 426 -9.93 -25.03 -10.95
CA MET A 426 -8.79 -24.12 -11.14
C MET A 426 -8.06 -23.76 -9.84
N SER A 427 -8.60 -24.09 -8.66
CA SER A 427 -8.05 -23.66 -7.37
C SER A 427 -6.57 -24.01 -7.19
N ARG A 428 -6.19 -25.23 -7.57
CA ARG A 428 -4.79 -25.70 -7.49
C ARG A 428 -3.87 -24.96 -8.46
N SER A 429 -4.34 -24.69 -9.68
CA SER A 429 -3.57 -23.89 -10.64
C SER A 429 -3.40 -22.45 -10.16
N VAL A 430 -4.45 -21.84 -9.60
CA VAL A 430 -4.40 -20.48 -9.04
C VAL A 430 -3.41 -20.43 -7.87
N PHE A 431 -3.45 -21.44 -7.01
CA PHE A 431 -2.52 -21.56 -5.89
C PHE A 431 -1.06 -21.60 -6.36
N ILE A 432 -0.71 -22.50 -7.28
CA ILE A 432 0.67 -22.67 -7.76
C ILE A 432 1.20 -21.39 -8.44
N VAL A 433 0.44 -20.84 -9.39
CA VAL A 433 0.85 -19.61 -10.08
C VAL A 433 0.98 -18.46 -9.09
N GLY A 434 0.04 -18.34 -8.14
CA GLY A 434 0.10 -17.33 -7.09
C GLY A 434 1.34 -17.43 -6.23
N LEU A 435 1.76 -18.64 -5.82
CA LEU A 435 2.98 -18.81 -5.03
C LEU A 435 4.24 -18.39 -5.80
N TYR A 436 4.39 -18.79 -7.06
CA TYR A 436 5.56 -18.43 -7.85
C TYR A 436 5.59 -16.91 -8.12
N GLU A 437 4.49 -16.34 -8.60
CA GLU A 437 4.45 -14.91 -8.91
C GLU A 437 4.65 -14.03 -7.67
N VAL A 438 4.21 -14.50 -6.50
CA VAL A 438 4.17 -13.68 -5.28
C VAL A 438 5.28 -13.98 -4.30
N LEU A 439 5.68 -15.23 -4.07
CA LEU A 439 6.78 -15.58 -3.14
C LEU A 439 8.14 -15.57 -3.81
N LEU A 440 8.19 -15.96 -5.08
CA LEU A 440 9.43 -16.10 -5.84
C LEU A 440 9.67 -14.90 -6.76
N GLY A 441 8.59 -14.28 -7.24
CA GLY A 441 8.67 -13.02 -8.00
C GLY A 441 8.82 -13.25 -9.50
N HIS A 442 8.59 -14.48 -9.97
CA HIS A 442 8.52 -14.82 -11.38
C HIS A 442 7.41 -15.86 -11.64
N GLY A 443 7.05 -16.06 -12.91
CA GLY A 443 6.04 -17.03 -13.30
C GLY A 443 6.56 -18.47 -13.27
N VAL A 444 5.71 -19.42 -12.93
CA VAL A 444 6.01 -20.86 -12.99
C VAL A 444 6.06 -21.33 -14.46
N ASP A 445 7.05 -22.14 -14.82
CA ASP A 445 7.12 -22.75 -16.16
C ASP A 445 6.10 -23.89 -16.32
N GLY A 446 5.79 -24.23 -17.58
CA GLY A 446 4.76 -25.24 -17.92
C GLY A 446 5.03 -26.64 -17.36
N PRO A 447 6.24 -27.21 -17.53
CA PRO A 447 6.63 -28.48 -16.93
C PRO A 447 6.48 -28.50 -15.40
N THR A 448 7.02 -27.50 -14.70
CA THR A 448 6.93 -27.39 -13.24
C THR A 448 5.48 -27.25 -12.78
N HIS A 449 4.69 -26.42 -13.46
CA HIS A 449 3.25 -26.25 -13.18
C HIS A 449 2.50 -27.57 -13.32
N SER A 450 2.74 -28.31 -14.40
CA SER A 450 2.10 -29.60 -14.66
C SER A 450 2.47 -30.65 -13.62
N SER A 451 3.74 -30.70 -13.22
CA SER A 451 4.22 -31.61 -12.17
C SER A 451 3.61 -31.29 -10.81
N LEU A 452 3.44 -30.00 -10.47
CA LEU A 452 2.84 -29.60 -9.20
C LEU A 452 1.32 -29.84 -9.18
N LEU A 453 0.66 -29.66 -10.33
CA LEU A 453 -0.77 -29.99 -10.47
C LEU A 453 -1.06 -31.46 -10.19
N SER A 454 -0.23 -32.37 -10.73
CA SER A 454 -0.38 -33.82 -10.52
C SER A 454 0.19 -34.33 -9.19
N SER A 455 0.98 -33.51 -8.49
CA SER A 455 1.54 -33.89 -7.18
C SER A 455 0.43 -34.09 -6.14
N GLY A 456 0.65 -34.99 -5.17
CA GLY A 456 -0.22 -35.14 -3.99
C GLY A 456 0.04 -34.11 -2.88
N LYS A 457 0.93 -33.12 -3.12
CA LYS A 457 1.38 -32.17 -2.08
C LYS A 457 0.22 -31.27 -1.64
N SER A 458 0.10 -31.06 -0.33
CA SER A 458 -0.77 -30.02 0.23
C SER A 458 -0.20 -28.62 -0.07
N GLY A 459 -1.06 -27.59 0.00
CA GLY A 459 -0.61 -26.21 -0.19
C GLY A 459 0.46 -25.81 0.82
N LEU A 460 0.31 -26.23 2.09
CA LEU A 460 1.30 -25.96 3.14
C LEU A 460 2.66 -26.62 2.84
N GLN A 461 2.66 -27.85 2.31
CA GLN A 461 3.90 -28.52 1.88
C GLN A 461 4.58 -27.75 0.74
N MET A 462 3.82 -27.31 -0.27
CA MET A 462 4.38 -26.52 -1.37
C MET A 462 5.03 -25.22 -0.88
N VAL A 463 4.34 -24.46 0.01
CA VAL A 463 4.91 -23.23 0.57
C VAL A 463 6.17 -23.51 1.38
N THR A 464 6.14 -24.56 2.20
CA THR A 464 7.29 -24.95 3.03
C THR A 464 8.51 -25.27 2.16
N GLU A 465 8.34 -26.06 1.10
CA GLU A 465 9.42 -26.38 0.17
C GLU A 465 9.96 -25.13 -0.55
N LEU A 466 9.10 -24.20 -0.95
CA LEU A 466 9.52 -22.96 -1.59
C LEU A 466 10.40 -22.11 -0.66
N TYR A 467 10.12 -22.08 0.64
CA TYR A 467 10.92 -21.35 1.61
C TYR A 467 12.33 -21.91 1.81
N GLU A 468 12.55 -23.18 1.49
CA GLU A 468 13.87 -23.82 1.54
C GLU A 468 14.71 -23.56 0.28
N THR A 469 14.12 -22.97 -0.77
CA THR A 469 14.86 -22.65 -2.00
C THR A 469 15.82 -21.48 -1.80
N ALA A 470 16.95 -21.51 -2.51
CA ALA A 470 17.84 -20.34 -2.59
C ALA A 470 17.12 -19.13 -3.16
N GLU A 471 16.23 -19.37 -4.12
CA GLU A 471 15.47 -18.32 -4.79
C GLU A 471 14.61 -17.49 -3.84
N PHE A 472 13.91 -18.14 -2.90
CA PHE A 472 13.18 -17.43 -1.86
C PHE A 472 14.11 -16.62 -0.95
N ARG A 473 15.27 -17.19 -0.56
CA ARG A 473 16.25 -16.50 0.29
C ARG A 473 16.95 -15.34 -0.41
N ASP A 474 17.20 -15.43 -1.72
CA ASP A 474 17.92 -14.39 -2.46
C ASP A 474 17.00 -13.19 -2.75
N ARG A 475 15.69 -13.38 -2.69
CA ARG A 475 14.70 -12.32 -2.88
C ARG A 475 14.55 -11.39 -1.67
N PHE A 476 14.76 -11.88 -0.45
CA PHE A 476 14.45 -11.19 0.80
C PHE A 476 15.67 -11.18 1.71
#